data_AF-A0A7X4D759-F1
#
_entry.id   AF-A0A7X4D759-F1
#
_cell.length_a   1.000
_cell.length_b   1.000
_cell.length_c   1.000
_cell.angle_alpha   90.00
_cell.angle_beta   90.00
_cell.angle_gamma   90.00
#
_symmetry.space_group_name_H-M   'P 1'
#
loop_
_entity.id
_entity.type
_entity.pdbx_description
1 polymer ?
#
loop_
_entity_poly.entity_id
_entity_poly.type
_entity_poly.pdbx_seq_one_letter_code
_entity_poly.pdbx_strand_id
1 'polypeptide(L)' 'MQYWVKVVFTDNQELMVSDALRHTISDDMEILEIDTPKEVIIIPLKQLKYFSCDAAVFGNKK' A
#
# COMPACT_ATOMS: atom_id res chain seq x y z
N MET A 1 -2.78 10.07 10.24
CA MET A 1 -4.10 9.85 9.61
C MET A 1 -4.06 8.46 9.02
N GLN A 2 -4.98 7.59 9.43
CA GLN A 2 -5.18 6.30 8.75
C GLN A 2 -5.83 6.59 7.39
N TYR A 3 -5.44 5.84 6.37
CA TYR A 3 -6.00 5.94 5.03
C TYR A 3 -6.17 4.56 4.43
N TRP A 4 -6.93 4.47 3.34
CA TRP A 4 -7.08 3.21 2.64
C TRP A 4 -6.04 3.07 1.53
N VAL A 5 -5.51 1.86 1.39
CA VAL A 5 -4.68 1.41 0.27
C VAL A 5 -5.39 0.24 -0.38
N LYS A 6 -5.69 0.39 -1.67
CA LYS A 6 -6.16 -0.69 -2.52
C LYS A 6 -4.99 -1.21 -3.35
N VAL A 7 -4.71 -2.49 -3.24
CA VAL A 7 -3.66 -3.17 -3.97
C VAL A 7 -4.31 -4.13 -4.95
N VAL A 8 -3.92 -4.09 -6.22
CA VAL A 8 -4.40 -5.00 -7.26
C VAL A 8 -3.24 -5.83 -7.78
N PHE A 9 -3.37 -7.14 -7.68
CA PHE A 9 -2.35 -8.09 -8.10
C PHE A 9 -2.45 -8.41 -9.60
N THR A 10 -1.38 -8.98 -10.15
CA THR A 10 -1.33 -9.45 -11.54
C THR A 10 -2.33 -10.57 -11.82
N ASP A 11 -2.68 -11.37 -10.81
CA ASP A 11 -3.71 -12.40 -10.85
C ASP A 11 -5.16 -11.85 -10.75
N ASN A 12 -5.33 -10.53 -10.86
CA ASN A 12 -6.64 -9.86 -10.74
C ASN A 12 -7.27 -9.94 -9.33
N GLN A 13 -6.55 -10.46 -8.33
CA GLN A 13 -6.92 -10.37 -6.93
C GLN A 13 -6.78 -8.93 -6.43
N GLU A 14 -7.62 -8.55 -5.45
CA GLU A 14 -7.64 -7.22 -4.87
C GLU A 14 -7.52 -7.31 -3.35
N LEU A 15 -6.57 -6.59 -2.76
CA LEU A 15 -6.41 -6.43 -1.32
C LEU A 15 -6.76 -5.00 -0.94
N MET A 16 -7.76 -4.83 -0.08
CA MET A 16 -8.15 -3.54 0.45
C MET A 16 -7.70 -3.41 1.91
N VAL A 17 -6.80 -2.47 2.16
CA VAL A 17 -6.26 -2.16 3.48
C VAL A 17 -6.84 -0.82 3.92
N SER A 18 -7.89 -0.82 4.73
CA SER A 18 -8.60 0.41 5.13
C SER A 18 -7.94 1.17 6.29
N ASP A 19 -6.95 0.56 6.94
CA ASP A 19 -6.27 1.09 8.14
C ASP A 19 -4.74 1.19 7.90
N ALA A 20 -4.36 1.66 6.72
CA ALA A 20 -2.95 1.90 6.43
C ALA A 20 -2.50 3.17 7.17
N LEU A 21 -1.42 3.04 7.94
CA LEU A 21 -0.74 4.15 8.60
C LEU A 21 0.34 4.74 7.70
N ARG A 22 1.04 3.88 6.96
CA ARG A 22 2.13 4.23 6.06
C ARG A 22 2.26 3.16 4.98
N HIS A 23 2.74 3.56 3.81
CA HIS A 23 3.23 2.65 2.78
C HIS A 23 4.65 3.04 2.42
N THR A 24 5.53 2.06 2.24
CA THR A 24 6.91 2.23 1.78
C THR A 24 7.10 1.38 0.54
N ILE A 25 7.61 1.99 -0.53
CA ILE A 25 7.95 1.28 -1.76
C ILE A 25 9.46 1.22 -1.82
N SER A 26 10.00 0.00 -1.77
CA SER A 26 11.43 -0.26 -1.83
C SER A 26 11.76 -0.75 -3.24
N ASP A 27 12.42 0.09 -4.03
CA ASP A 27 12.86 -0.22 -5.41
C ASP A 27 13.98 -1.27 -5.42
N ASP A 28 14.93 -1.16 -4.49
CA ASP A 28 16.07 -2.09 -4.35
C ASP A 28 15.63 -3.53 -4.03
N MET A 29 14.62 -3.66 -3.15
CA MET A 29 14.06 -4.96 -2.75
C MET A 29 12.84 -5.38 -3.60
N GLU A 30 12.37 -4.51 -4.49
CA GLU A 30 11.14 -4.70 -5.26
C GLU A 30 9.92 -5.09 -4.39
N ILE A 31 9.67 -4.39 -3.27
CA ILE A 31 8.53 -4.65 -2.36
C ILE A 31 7.73 -3.39 -2.01
N LEU A 32 6.44 -3.59 -1.78
CA LEU A 32 5.50 -2.63 -1.18
C LEU A 32 5.22 -3.08 0.25
N GLU A 33 5.61 -2.27 1.21
CA GLU A 33 5.34 -2.46 2.63
C GLU A 33 4.19 -1.54 3.03
N ILE A 34 3.16 -2.08 3.70
CA ILE A 34 2.02 -1.32 4.21
C ILE A 34 1.95 -1.58 5.72
N ASP A 35 2.27 -0.56 6.50
CA ASP A 35 2.14 -0.58 7.94
C ASP A 35 0.67 -0.31 8.32
N THR A 36 0.10 -1.20 9.12
CA THR A 36 -1.20 -1.03 9.77
C THR A 36 -0.99 -1.12 11.30
N PRO A 37 -1.93 -0.67 12.15
CA PRO A 37 -1.76 -0.74 13.59
C PRO A 37 -1.77 -2.17 14.14
N LYS A 38 -2.21 -3.16 13.35
CA LYS A 38 -2.25 -4.57 13.74
C LYS A 38 -1.06 -5.35 13.20
N GLU A 39 -0.64 -5.05 11.98
CA GLU A 39 0.30 -5.86 11.22
C GLU A 39 0.97 -5.08 10.09
N VAL A 40 2.11 -5.59 9.63
CA VAL A 40 2.81 -5.08 8.45
C VAL A 40 2.57 -6.03 7.29
N ILE A 41 2.03 -5.50 6.21
CA ILE A 41 1.72 -6.25 4.99
C ILE A 41 2.84 -5.99 3.99
N ILE A 42 3.57 -7.03 3.60
CA ILE A 42 4.67 -6.94 2.63
C ILE A 42 4.24 -7.63 1.34
N ILE A 43 4.29 -6.89 0.23
CA ILE A 43 3.81 -7.33 -1.07
C ILE A 43 4.94 -7.18 -2.10
N PRO A 44 5.43 -8.26 -2.73
CA PRO A 44 6.41 -8.14 -3.80
C PRO A 44 5.84 -7.45 -5.05
N LEU A 45 6.59 -6.50 -5.62
CA LEU A 45 6.19 -5.72 -6.79
C LEU A 45 6.00 -6.60 -8.03
N LYS A 46 6.68 -7.76 -8.11
CA LYS A 46 6.54 -8.73 -9.22
C LYS A 46 5.11 -9.22 -9.44
N GLN A 47 4.31 -9.27 -8.38
CA GLN A 47 2.89 -9.67 -8.44
C GLN A 47 1.94 -8.48 -8.27
N LEU A 48 2.48 -7.26 -8.16
CA LEU A 48 1.70 -6.03 -8.07
C LEU A 48 1.41 -5.49 -9.47
N LYS A 49 0.12 -5.33 -9.81
CA LYS A 49 -0.28 -4.70 -11.07
C LYS A 49 -0.36 -3.19 -10.91
N TYR A 50 -1.08 -2.73 -9.90
CA TYR A 50 -1.14 -1.33 -9.48
C TYR A 50 -1.64 -1.25 -8.04
N PHE A 51 -1.37 -0.13 -7.38
CA PHE A 51 -1.99 0.22 -6.11
C PHE A 51 -2.61 1.61 -6.21
N SER A 52 -3.58 1.89 -5.35
CA SER A 52 -4.25 3.17 -5.22
C SER A 52 -4.37 3.48 -3.74
N CYS A 53 -4.11 4.73 -3.36
CA CYS A 53 -4.24 5.17 -1.99
C CYS A 53 -5.13 6.41 -1.92
N ASP A 54 -5.72 6.64 -0.74
CA ASP A 54 -6.53 7.83 -0.52
C ASP A 54 -5.71 9.11 -0.73
N ALA A 55 -6.31 10.11 -1.38
CA ALA A 55 -5.66 11.39 -1.64
C ALA A 55 -5.35 12.18 -0.36
N ALA A 56 -5.98 11.87 0.78
CA ALA A 56 -5.68 12.46 2.08
C ALA A 56 -4.23 12.21 2.52
N VAL A 57 -3.55 11.18 1.99
CA VAL A 57 -2.12 10.95 2.23
C VAL A 57 -1.26 12.10 1.71
N PHE A 58 -1.65 12.69 0.58
CA PHE A 58 -0.93 13.80 -0.05
C PHE A 58 -1.33 15.18 0.50
N GLY A 59 -2.40 15.25 1.31
CA GLY A 59 -2.92 16.49 1.88
C GLY A 59 -2.07 17.12 2.99
N ASN A 60 -1.05 16.42 3.50
CA ASN A 60 -0.24 16.88 4.64
C ASN A 60 1.06 17.60 4.26
N LYS A 61 1.20 18.06 3.01
CA LYS A 61 2.23 19.06 2.66
C LYS A 61 1.69 20.46 2.97
N LYS A 62 1.82 20.88 4.23
CA LYS A 62 1.86 22.31 4.62
C LYS A 62 3.10 22.56 5.44
#